data_AF-A0A822G2D4-F1
#
_entry.id   AF-A0A822G2D4-F1
#
_cell.length_a   1.000
_cell.length_b   1.000
_cell.length_c   1.000
_cell.angle_alpha   90.00
_cell.angle_beta   90.00
_cell.angle_gamma   90.00
#
_symmetry.space_group_name_H-M   'P 1'
#
loop_
_entity.id
_entity.type
_entity.pdbx_description
1 polymer ?
#
loop_
_entity_poly.entity_id
_entity_poly.type
_entity_poly.pdbx_seq_one_letter_code
_entity_poly.pdbx_strand_id
1 'polypeptide(L)' 'MTDTTIKHIATVFPVDAEALKPDLKLHRRRSIIRDFSLNTSTHGIPGIARSQSIHNRIFWIVSTLVFT' A
#
# COMPACT_ATOMS: atom_id res chain seq x y z
N MET A 1 1.11 -0.82 -35.33
CA MET A 1 2.13 -0.33 -34.39
C MET A 1 3.30 -1.28 -34.46
N THR A 2 4.48 -0.82 -34.87
CA THR A 2 5.64 -1.65 -35.20
C THR A 2 6.43 -2.04 -33.95
N ASP A 3 6.74 -3.33 -33.83
CA ASP A 3 7.50 -3.99 -32.74
C ASP A 3 8.83 -3.26 -32.41
N THR A 4 9.45 -2.64 -33.41
CA THR A 4 10.68 -1.84 -33.27
C THR A 4 10.51 -0.64 -32.35
N THR A 5 9.36 0.03 -32.37
CA THR A 5 9.06 1.19 -31.53
C THR A 5 8.90 0.78 -30.07
N ILE A 6 8.29 -0.39 -29.82
CA ILE A 6 8.10 -0.94 -28.46
C ILE A 6 9.46 -1.31 -27.84
N LYS A 7 10.34 -1.95 -28.62
CA LYS A 7 11.70 -2.29 -28.16
C LYS A 7 12.53 -1.05 -27.82
N HIS A 8 12.44 0.01 -28.62
CA HIS A 8 13.13 1.26 -28.35
C HIS A 8 12.58 2.00 -27.11
N ILE A 9 11.28 1.92 -26.84
CA ILE A 9 10.70 2.53 -25.63
C ILE A 9 11.18 1.79 -24.37
N ALA A 10 11.27 0.46 -24.42
CA ALA A 10 11.73 -0.38 -23.31
C ALA A 10 13.22 -0.18 -22.97
N THR A 11 14.05 0.26 -23.92
CA THR A 11 15.47 0.58 -23.66
C THR A 11 15.66 1.99 -23.09
N VAL A 12 14.83 2.95 -23.49
CA VAL A 12 14.88 4.34 -22.99
C VAL A 12 14.35 4.44 -21.55
N PHE A 13 13.35 3.63 -21.21
CA PHE A 13 12.82 3.51 -19.85
C PHE A 13 13.05 2.08 -19.36
N PRO A 14 14.21 1.78 -18.77
CA PRO A 14 14.45 0.45 -18.20
C PRO A 14 13.42 0.20 -17.11
N VAL A 15 12.43 -0.64 -17.41
CA VAL A 15 11.46 -1.10 -16.42
C VAL A 15 12.20 -2.10 -15.53
N ASP A 16 12.55 -1.65 -14.33
CA ASP A 16 13.21 -2.49 -13.35
C ASP A 16 12.20 -3.53 -12.81
N ALA A 17 12.16 -4.69 -13.47
CA ALA A 17 11.27 -5.79 -13.12
C ALA A 17 11.55 -6.35 -11.71
N GLU A 18 12.75 -6.12 -11.17
CA GLU A 18 13.12 -6.51 -9.81
C GLU A 18 12.53 -5.56 -8.77
N ALA A 19 12.34 -4.28 -9.08
CA ALA A 19 11.67 -3.32 -8.21
C ALA A 19 10.17 -3.63 -8.02
N LEU A 20 9.57 -4.41 -8.93
CA LEU A 20 8.18 -4.86 -8.86
C LEU A 20 8.03 -6.19 -8.11
N LYS A 21 9.11 -6.85 -7.68
CA LYS A 21 8.95 -8.04 -6.83
C LYS A 21 8.48 -7.57 -5.46
N PRO A 22 7.23 -7.91 -5.04
CA PRO A 22 6.79 -7.56 -3.71
C PRO A 22 7.70 -8.29 -2.73
N ASP A 23 8.44 -7.55 -1.92
CA ASP A 23 9.24 -8.12 -0.85
C ASP A 23 8.31 -8.94 0.04
N LEU A 24 8.38 -10.27 -0.10
CA LEU A 24 7.51 -11.24 0.56
C LEU A 24 7.51 -11.04 2.08
N LYS A 25 8.63 -10.60 2.66
CA LYS A 25 8.73 -10.30 4.09
C LYS A 25 7.91 -9.07 4.46
N LEU A 26 7.94 -8.04 3.61
CA LEU A 26 7.21 -6.78 3.82
C LEU A 26 5.70 -6.98 3.62
N HIS A 27 5.30 -7.81 2.65
CA HIS A 27 3.91 -8.18 2.42
C HIS A 27 3.33 -8.97 3.61
N ARG A 28 4.06 -9.97 4.13
CA ARG A 28 3.64 -10.76 5.30
C ARG A 28 3.49 -9.91 6.57
N ARG A 29 4.43 -8.99 6.82
CA ARG A 29 4.36 -8.07 7.98
C ARG A 29 3.15 -7.12 7.88
N ARG A 30 2.87 -6.58 6.68
CA ARG A 30 1.69 -5.74 6.43
C ARG A 30 0.38 -6.51 6.63
N SER A 31 0.33 -7.79 6.27
CA SER A 31 -0.84 -8.65 6.53
C SER A 31 -1.12 -8.81 8.03
N ILE A 32 -0.11 -9.13 8.85
CA ILE A 32 -0.31 -9.33 10.30
C ILE A 32 -0.79 -8.05 10.98
N ILE A 33 -0.17 -6.90 10.67
CA ILE A 33 -0.59 -5.61 11.25
C ILE A 33 -2.01 -5.28 10.82
N ARG A 34 -2.36 -5.52 9.54
CA ARG A 34 -3.71 -5.31 9.04
C ARG A 34 -4.71 -6.20 9.77
N ASP A 35 -4.43 -7.49 9.94
CA ASP A 35 -5.34 -8.42 10.61
C ASP A 35 -5.50 -8.07 12.10
N PHE A 36 -4.42 -7.68 12.77
CA PHE A 36 -4.48 -7.17 14.15
C PHE A 36 -5.33 -5.89 14.24
N SER A 37 -5.06 -4.92 13.37
CA SER A 37 -5.80 -3.66 13.32
C SER A 37 -7.26 -3.82 12.92
N LEU A 38 -7.64 -4.89 12.21
CA LEU A 38 -9.03 -5.20 11.87
C LEU A 38 -9.77 -5.91 13.00
N ASN A 39 -9.06 -6.67 13.83
CA ASN A 39 -9.64 -7.46 14.93
C ASN A 39 -9.55 -6.76 16.30
N THR A 40 -9.00 -5.55 16.35
CA THR A 40 -8.96 -4.77 17.60
C THR A 40 -10.33 -4.15 17.91
N SER A 41 -10.66 -4.08 19.20
CA SER A 41 -11.83 -3.34 19.70
C SER A 41 -11.58 -1.83 19.81
N THR A 42 -10.35 -1.37 19.56
CA THR A 42 -10.01 0.05 19.62
C THR A 42 -10.68 0.78 18.46
N HIS A 43 -11.65 1.65 18.77
CA HIS A 43 -12.33 2.45 17.75
C HIS A 43 -11.31 3.32 16.97
N GLY A 44 -11.47 3.40 15.65
CA GLY A 44 -10.61 4.19 14.76
C GLY A 44 -9.46 3.41 14.10
N ILE A 45 -8.79 2.50 14.81
CA ILE A 45 -7.71 1.67 14.25
C ILE A 45 -8.19 0.79 13.06
N PRO A 46 -9.37 0.13 13.12
CA PRO A 46 -9.93 -0.56 11.96
C PRO A 46 -10.23 0.38 10.78
N GLY A 47 -10.58 1.65 11.04
CA GLY A 47 -10.81 2.67 10.02
C GLY A 47 -9.52 3.00 9.24
N ILE A 48 -8.41 3.13 9.96
CA ILE A 48 -7.07 3.33 9.37
C ILE A 48 -6.69 2.11 8.51
N ALA A 49 -6.89 0.90 9.01
CA ALA A 49 -6.48 -0.34 8.34
C ALA A 49 -7.38 -0.77 7.15
N ARG A 50 -8.66 -0.38 7.14
CA ARG A 50 -9.56 -0.62 5.99
C ARG A 50 -9.38 0.39 4.86
N SER A 51 -8.87 1.58 5.16
CA SER A 51 -8.83 2.66 4.19
C SER A 51 -7.81 2.43 3.07
N GLN A 52 -8.29 2.29 1.84
CA GLN A 52 -7.42 2.25 0.64
C GLN A 52 -6.85 3.64 0.32
N SER A 53 -7.64 4.71 0.50
CA SER A 53 -7.25 6.11 0.24
C SER A 53 -6.38 6.70 1.35
N ILE A 54 -5.35 7.45 0.95
CA ILE A 54 -4.43 8.16 1.86
C ILE A 54 -5.19 9.20 2.69
N HIS A 55 -6.06 10.00 2.07
CA HIS A 55 -6.85 11.05 2.75
C HIS A 55 -7.69 10.48 3.89
N ASN A 56 -8.36 9.35 3.63
CA ASN A 56 -9.18 8.69 4.64
C ASN A 56 -8.33 8.04 5.73
N ARG A 57 -7.11 7.55 5.44
CA ARG A 57 -6.17 7.13 6.51
C ARG A 57 -5.77 8.30 7.40
N ILE A 58 -5.44 9.45 6.82
CA ILE A 58 -5.07 10.65 7.57
C ILE A 58 -6.23 11.11 8.47
N PHE A 59 -7.45 11.15 7.93
CA PHE A 59 -8.64 11.47 8.70
C PHE A 59 -8.80 10.56 9.93
N TRP A 60 -8.71 9.23 9.72
CA TRP A 60 -8.84 8.28 10.83
C TRP A 60 -7.68 8.39 11.83
N ILE A 61 -6.45 8.64 11.39
CA ILE A 61 -5.30 8.85 12.28
C ILE A 61 -5.53 10.08 13.16
N VAL A 62 -5.93 11.21 12.57
CA VAL A 62 -6.18 12.46 13.33
C VAL A 62 -7.36 12.29 14.27
N SER A 63 -8.45 11.68 13.79
CA SER A 63 -9.63 11.39 14.61
C SER A 63 -9.27 10.52 15.81
N THR A 64 -8.52 9.43 15.61
CA THR A 64 -8.02 8.61 16.73
C THR A 64 -7.14 9.44 17.67
N LEU A 65 -6.14 10.18 17.19
CA LEU A 65 -5.26 10.95 18.09
C LEU A 65 -5.97 12.04 18.91
N VAL A 66 -7.07 12.61 18.40
CA VAL A 66 -7.81 13.68 19.10
C VAL A 66 -8.83 13.12 20.09
N PHE A 67 -9.44 11.96 19.78
CA PHE A 67 -10.56 11.41 20.55
C PHE A 67 -10.23 10.18 21.39
N THR A 68 -8.97 9.72 21.40
CA THR A 68 -8.46 8.68 22.33
C THR A 68 -7.45 9.28 23.28
#